data_AF-A0A822V6S4-F1
#
_entry.id   AF-A0A822V6S4-F1
#
_cell.length_a   1.000
_cell.length_b   1.000
_cell.length_c   1.000
_cell.angle_alpha   90.00
_cell.angle_beta   90.00
_cell.angle_gamma   90.00
#
_symmetry.space_group_name_H-M   'P 1'
#
loop_
_entity.id
_entity.type
_entity.pdbx_description
1 polymer ?
#
loop_
_entity_poly.entity_id
_entity_poly.type
_entity_poly.pdbx_seq_one_letter_code
_entity_poly.pdbx_strand_id
1 'polypeptide(L)'
;MTYRLGDRPGKVTTERVPNAPTEGEGESICLTEAQHSRKNGSGGVHELTRNELKGIDHPDFPGTAPMEDILLASQDALLATNGIDKACAEAANARAEEQVKKKTGLSAPGRTKEKPLPTGKIADVLRAGKYP
;
A
#
# COMPACT_ATOMS: atom_id res chain seq x y z
N MET A 1 5.16 -0.59 6.56
CA MET A 1 5.50 -1.35 5.36
C MET A 1 6.91 -1.01 4.88
N THR A 2 7.91 -1.52 5.60
CA THR A 2 9.26 -1.73 5.07
C THR A 2 9.14 -2.85 4.04
N TYR A 3 9.42 -2.55 2.78
CA TYR A 3 9.68 -3.59 1.80
C TYR A 3 11.14 -4.02 2.01
N ARG A 4 11.30 -5.20 2.63
CA ARG A 4 12.62 -5.79 2.92
C ARG A 4 13.18 -6.45 1.67
N LEU A 5 14.50 -6.37 1.50
CA LEU A 5 15.27 -7.27 0.63
C LEU A 5 15.73 -8.47 1.48
N GLY A 6 15.33 -9.67 1.08
CA GLY A 6 15.71 -10.93 1.71
C GLY A 6 14.54 -11.85 2.01
N ASP A 7 14.78 -13.15 1.89
CA ASP A 7 13.78 -14.20 2.09
C ASP A 7 13.19 -14.15 3.51
N ARG A 8 11.86 -14.17 3.62
CA ARG A 8 11.22 -14.82 4.76
C ARG A 8 11.30 -16.33 4.51
N PRO A 9 11.81 -17.14 5.44
CA PRO A 9 11.84 -18.59 5.26
C PRO A 9 10.41 -19.12 5.11
N GLY A 10 10.10 -19.69 3.94
CA GLY A 10 8.77 -20.23 3.60
C GLY A 10 8.32 -19.90 2.18
N LYS A 11 9.05 -20.42 1.18
CA LYS A 11 8.79 -20.28 -0.27
C LYS A 11 7.49 -20.97 -0.69
N VAL A 12 6.36 -20.28 -0.74
CA VAL A 12 5.31 -20.59 -1.74
C VAL A 12 4.44 -19.37 -2.01
N THR A 13 4.37 -18.93 -3.28
CA THR A 13 3.52 -17.81 -3.75
C THR A 13 2.22 -18.29 -4.40
N THR A 14 1.86 -19.57 -4.23
CA THR A 14 0.79 -20.27 -4.96
C THR A 14 -0.64 -19.85 -4.59
N GLU A 15 -0.81 -18.97 -3.60
CA GLU A 15 -2.13 -18.48 -3.15
C GLU A 15 -2.23 -16.94 -3.22
N ARG A 16 -1.47 -16.29 -4.10
CA ARG A 16 -1.51 -14.82 -4.23
C ARG A 16 -2.75 -14.37 -4.99
N VAL A 17 -3.37 -13.30 -4.47
CA VAL A 17 -4.40 -12.54 -5.17
C VAL A 17 -3.78 -11.97 -6.48
N PRO A 18 -4.39 -12.22 -7.65
CA PRO A 18 -3.95 -11.61 -8.91
C PRO A 18 -3.82 -10.09 -8.76
N ASN A 19 -2.73 -9.50 -9.27
CA ASN A 19 -2.43 -8.07 -9.21
C ASN A 19 -2.14 -7.48 -7.82
N ALA A 20 -2.03 -8.31 -6.78
CA ALA A 20 -1.48 -7.86 -5.51
C ALA A 20 0.00 -7.45 -5.73
N PRO A 21 0.41 -6.23 -5.31
CA PRO A 21 1.79 -5.78 -5.45
C PRO A 21 2.77 -6.84 -4.91
N THR A 22 3.62 -7.37 -5.77
CA THR A 22 4.56 -8.44 -5.42
C THR A 22 5.76 -7.88 -4.66
N GLU A 23 6.19 -8.57 -3.60
CA GLU A 23 7.58 -8.48 -3.12
C GLU A 23 8.54 -8.64 -4.31
N GLY A 24 9.44 -7.65 -4.51
CA GLY A 24 10.39 -7.59 -5.63
C GLY A 24 10.04 -6.57 -6.72
N GLU A 25 8.84 -5.98 -6.70
CA GLU A 25 8.44 -4.93 -7.67
C GLU A 25 8.03 -3.61 -7.01
N GLY A 26 8.14 -3.50 -5.68
CA GLY A 26 7.91 -2.24 -4.97
C GLY A 26 9.13 -1.34 -5.06
N GLU A 27 8.93 -0.06 -5.35
CA GLU A 27 10.02 0.90 -5.29
C GLU A 27 10.51 1.08 -3.86
N SER A 28 11.81 0.83 -3.67
CA SER A 28 12.45 1.00 -2.37
C SER A 28 13.01 2.41 -2.29
N ILE A 29 12.34 3.25 -1.51
CA ILE A 29 12.89 4.54 -1.09
C ILE A 29 13.79 4.27 0.11
N CYS A 30 15.03 4.74 0.08
CA CYS A 30 15.92 4.68 1.24
C CYS A 30 15.41 5.63 2.33
N LEU A 31 14.50 5.14 3.18
CA LEU A 31 14.07 5.83 4.39
C LEU A 31 14.95 5.39 5.56
N THR A 32 15.26 6.34 6.43
CA THR A 32 15.91 6.06 7.71
C THR A 32 14.98 5.28 8.63
N GLU A 33 15.54 4.67 9.68
CA GLU A 33 14.73 3.95 10.68
C GLU A 33 13.67 4.85 11.33
N ALA A 34 14.00 6.11 11.61
CA ALA A 34 13.07 7.09 12.16
C ALA A 34 11.89 7.36 11.21
N GLN A 35 12.17 7.48 9.91
CA GLN A 35 11.15 7.68 8.87
C GLN A 35 10.26 6.45 8.66
N HIS A 36 10.74 5.25 9.03
CA HIS A 36 9.95 4.02 9.03
C HIS A 36 9.06 3.84 10.28
N SER A 37 9.05 4.79 11.21
CA SER A 37 8.29 4.64 12.46
C SER A 37 6.78 4.46 12.25
N ARG A 38 6.19 3.57 13.07
CA ARG A 38 4.74 3.33 13.19
C ARG A 38 4.14 3.96 14.47
N LYS A 39 4.98 4.52 15.35
CA LYS A 39 4.58 5.11 16.63
C LYS A 39 3.73 6.35 16.40
N ASN A 40 2.68 6.57 17.19
CA ASN A 40 1.85 7.78 17.05
C ASN A 40 2.66 9.04 17.40
N GLY A 41 2.47 10.11 16.63
CA GLY A 41 3.19 11.38 16.73
C GLY A 41 4.63 11.34 16.21
N SER A 42 5.07 10.27 15.55
CA SER A 42 6.43 10.16 15.02
C SER A 42 6.62 10.89 13.69
N GLY A 43 5.54 11.04 12.91
CA GLY A 43 5.61 11.52 11.54
C GLY A 43 6.38 10.57 10.61
N GLY A 44 6.51 9.29 10.99
CA GLY A 44 7.04 8.25 10.13
C GLY A 44 5.99 7.78 9.12
N VAL A 45 6.43 7.33 7.95
CA VAL A 45 5.56 6.91 6.85
C VAL A 45 4.62 5.75 7.28
N HIS A 46 5.10 4.88 8.17
CA HIS A 46 4.37 3.89 8.97
C HIS A 46 3.04 4.36 9.54
N GLU A 47 3.17 5.42 10.30
CA GLU A 47 2.09 6.03 11.04
C GLU A 47 1.16 6.78 10.08
N LEU A 48 1.74 7.62 9.22
CA LEU A 48 1.01 8.49 8.30
C LEU A 48 0.16 7.66 7.33
N THR A 49 0.73 6.64 6.71
CA THR A 49 -0.02 5.77 5.76
C THR A 49 -1.21 5.12 6.45
N ARG A 50 -1.04 4.63 7.67
CA ARG A 50 -2.16 4.02 8.42
C ARG A 50 -3.26 5.03 8.75
N ASN A 51 -2.89 6.29 8.98
CA ASN A 51 -3.84 7.35 9.27
C ASN A 51 -4.58 7.78 7.99
N GLU A 52 -3.88 7.97 6.87
CA GLU A 52 -4.48 8.35 5.59
C GLU A 52 -5.40 7.27 5.00
N LEU A 53 -5.04 5.98 5.16
CA LEU A 53 -5.90 4.88 4.73
C LEU A 53 -7.15 4.69 5.60
N LYS A 54 -7.28 5.43 6.72
CA LYS A 54 -8.43 5.31 7.61
C LYS A 54 -9.60 6.09 7.05
N GLY A 55 -10.67 5.38 6.66
CA GLY A 55 -11.93 6.01 6.27
C GLY A 55 -12.14 6.10 4.76
N ILE A 56 -11.17 5.69 3.94
CA ILE A 56 -11.34 5.54 2.49
C ILE A 56 -12.01 4.20 2.11
N ASP A 57 -12.51 3.44 3.09
CA ASP A 57 -13.07 2.11 2.88
C ASP A 57 -14.30 2.18 1.95
N HIS A 58 -14.37 1.26 0.98
CA HIS A 58 -15.54 1.08 0.13
C HIS A 58 -16.76 0.71 1.01
N PRO A 59 -17.92 1.38 0.85
CA PRO A 59 -19.07 1.22 1.74
C PRO A 59 -19.56 -0.23 1.81
N ASP A 60 -19.66 -0.89 0.65
CA ASP A 60 -20.13 -2.27 0.56
C ASP A 60 -19.06 -3.34 0.83
N PHE A 61 -17.77 -2.95 0.81
CA PHE A 61 -16.61 -3.85 0.94
C PHE A 61 -15.58 -3.24 1.91
N PRO A 62 -15.93 -3.11 3.21
CA PRO A 62 -15.08 -2.46 4.19
C PRO A 62 -13.74 -3.18 4.33
N GLY A 63 -12.64 -2.43 4.47
CA GLY A 63 -11.27 -2.96 4.43
C GLY A 63 -10.64 -2.99 3.04
N THR A 64 -11.36 -2.48 2.03
CA THR A 64 -10.86 -2.28 0.67
C THR A 64 -11.15 -0.87 0.18
N ALA A 65 -10.42 -0.42 -0.82
CA ALA A 65 -10.69 0.81 -1.55
C ALA A 65 -10.15 0.66 -2.99
N PRO A 66 -10.65 1.46 -3.95
CA PRO A 66 -9.99 1.62 -5.24
C PRO A 66 -8.49 1.90 -5.09
N MET A 67 -7.67 1.32 -5.98
CA MET A 67 -6.23 1.54 -5.97
C MET A 67 -5.84 3.01 -6.19
N GLU A 68 -6.70 3.80 -6.86
CA GLU A 68 -6.55 5.26 -6.95
C GLU A 68 -6.56 5.93 -5.58
N ASP A 69 -7.56 5.65 -4.75
CA ASP A 69 -7.67 6.24 -3.40
C ASP A 69 -6.52 5.79 -2.50
N ILE A 70 -6.13 4.51 -2.60
CA ILE A 70 -4.97 3.97 -1.86
C ILE A 70 -3.68 4.63 -2.31
N LEU A 71 -3.51 4.85 -3.61
CA LEU A 71 -2.34 5.51 -4.18
C LEU A 71 -2.23 6.94 -3.65
N LEU A 72 -3.30 7.74 -3.77
CA LEU A 72 -3.33 9.12 -3.29
C LEU A 72 -2.99 9.21 -1.80
N ALA A 73 -3.68 8.42 -0.97
CA ALA A 73 -3.42 8.37 0.47
C ALA A 73 -1.97 7.96 0.81
N SER A 74 -1.39 7.04 0.03
CA SER A 74 0.01 6.62 0.23
C SER A 74 1.01 7.68 -0.20
N GLN A 75 0.73 8.40 -1.30
CA GLN A 75 1.55 9.49 -1.81
C GLN A 75 1.56 10.67 -0.83
N ASP A 76 0.40 11.03 -0.28
CA ASP A 76 0.25 12.07 0.73
C ASP A 76 1.02 11.71 2.01
N ALA A 77 0.89 10.48 2.49
CA ALA A 77 1.63 9.99 3.65
C ALA A 77 3.15 10.03 3.46
N LEU A 78 3.64 9.72 2.25
CA LEU A 78 5.06 9.79 1.94
C LEU A 78 5.57 11.23 1.98
N LEU A 79 4.87 12.15 1.32
CA LEU A 79 5.25 13.57 1.28
C LEU A 79 5.17 14.24 2.66
N ALA A 80 4.26 13.79 3.53
CA ALA A 80 4.13 14.26 4.90
C ALA A 80 5.15 13.66 5.87
N THR A 81 5.99 12.70 5.43
CA THR A 81 6.97 12.05 6.31
C THR A 81 8.03 13.04 6.79
N ASN A 82 8.25 13.10 8.09
CA ASN A 82 9.15 14.07 8.70
C ASN A 82 10.62 13.86 8.25
N GLY A 83 11.23 14.94 7.77
CA GLY A 83 12.64 14.96 7.35
C GLY A 83 12.92 14.15 6.08
N ILE A 84 11.90 13.75 5.31
CA ILE A 84 12.10 13.09 4.02
C ILE A 84 12.68 14.06 2.99
N ASP A 85 13.56 13.56 2.13
CA ASP A 85 13.96 14.30 0.93
C ASP A 85 12.76 14.39 -0.02
N LYS A 86 12.29 15.61 -0.28
CA LYS A 86 11.08 15.85 -1.09
C LYS A 86 11.26 15.41 -2.54
N ALA A 87 12.42 15.65 -3.15
CA ALA A 87 12.66 15.26 -4.54
C ALA A 87 12.66 13.73 -4.68
N CYS A 88 13.23 13.03 -3.70
CA CYS A 88 13.17 11.58 -3.62
C CYS A 88 11.74 11.06 -3.45
N ALA A 89 10.96 11.69 -2.57
CA ALA A 89 9.55 11.33 -2.34
C ALA A 89 8.68 11.55 -3.59
N GLU A 90 8.84 12.68 -4.28
CA GLU A 90 8.14 12.99 -5.53
C GLU A 90 8.47 11.99 -6.64
N ALA A 91 9.77 11.66 -6.80
CA ALA A 91 10.20 10.67 -7.79
C ALA A 91 9.58 9.29 -7.53
N ALA A 92 9.55 8.86 -6.27
CA ALA A 92 8.93 7.59 -5.90
C ALA A 92 7.40 7.60 -6.05
N ASN A 93 6.74 8.71 -5.75
CA ASN A 93 5.31 8.87 -5.97
C ASN A 93 4.94 8.76 -7.45
N ALA A 94 5.70 9.42 -8.35
CA ALA A 94 5.47 9.36 -9.79
C ALA A 94 5.56 7.94 -10.35
N ARG A 95 6.47 7.13 -9.78
CA ARG A 95 6.65 5.75 -10.17
C ARG A 95 5.62 4.80 -9.57
N ALA A 96 5.21 5.02 -8.32
CA ALA A 96 4.09 4.30 -7.73
C ALA A 96 2.82 4.49 -8.56
N GLU A 97 2.58 5.71 -9.05
CA GLU A 97 1.49 6.01 -9.98
C GLU A 97 1.63 5.24 -11.30
N GLU A 98 2.81 5.27 -11.92
CA GLU A 98 3.11 4.51 -13.13
C GLU A 98 2.84 3.01 -12.94
N GLN A 99 3.26 2.45 -11.80
CA GLN A 99 3.07 1.04 -11.46
C GLN A 99 1.60 0.68 -11.32
N VAL A 100 0.84 1.46 -10.54
CA VAL A 100 -0.60 1.21 -10.33
C VAL A 100 -1.34 1.29 -11.66
N LYS A 101 -1.08 2.32 -12.48
CA LYS A 101 -1.74 2.49 -13.78
C LYS A 101 -1.43 1.35 -14.75
N LYS A 102 -0.17 0.90 -14.82
CA LYS A 102 0.25 -0.12 -15.81
C LYS A 102 -0.08 -1.55 -15.39
N LYS A 103 0.02 -1.89 -14.11
CA LYS A 103 -0.02 -3.29 -13.66
C LYS A 103 -1.33 -3.68 -12.96
N THR A 104 -1.92 -2.76 -12.21
CA THR A 104 -3.06 -3.10 -11.34
C THR A 104 -4.37 -2.52 -11.88
N GLY A 105 -4.34 -1.27 -12.35
CA GLY A 105 -5.52 -0.50 -12.73
C GLY A 105 -6.08 0.29 -11.54
N LEU A 106 -6.43 1.56 -11.79
CA LEU A 106 -6.87 2.52 -10.77
C LEU A 106 -8.18 2.10 -10.08
N SER A 107 -9.10 1.46 -10.80
CA SER A 107 -10.38 1.01 -10.28
C SER A 107 -10.33 -0.36 -9.57
N ALA A 108 -9.18 -1.03 -9.59
CA ALA A 108 -9.06 -2.32 -8.93
C ALA A 108 -9.18 -2.17 -7.40
N PRO A 109 -9.77 -3.13 -6.69
CA PRO A 109 -9.84 -3.13 -5.25
C PRO A 109 -8.47 -3.48 -4.65
N GLY A 110 -7.96 -2.62 -3.79
CA GLY A 110 -6.81 -2.88 -2.93
C GLY A 110 -7.23 -3.00 -1.46
N ARG A 111 -6.31 -3.44 -0.60
CA ARG A 111 -6.56 -3.64 0.83
C ARG A 111 -6.09 -2.43 1.64
N THR A 112 -6.95 -1.89 2.50
CA THR A 112 -6.65 -0.68 3.31
C THR A 112 -6.09 -1.01 4.71
N LYS A 113 -6.21 -2.28 5.14
CA LYS A 113 -5.85 -2.73 6.50
C LYS A 113 -4.92 -3.94 6.46
N GLU A 114 -3.98 -4.01 7.41
CA GLU A 114 -3.11 -5.17 7.59
C GLU A 114 -3.83 -6.37 8.23
N LYS A 115 -4.74 -6.08 9.17
CA LYS A 115 -5.49 -7.06 9.95
C LYS A 115 -6.92 -6.55 10.23
N PRO A 116 -7.91 -7.45 10.39
CA PRO A 116 -7.83 -8.88 10.12
C PRO A 116 -7.60 -9.16 8.62
N LEU A 117 -7.20 -10.39 8.27
CA LEU A 117 -7.12 -10.78 6.86
C LEU A 117 -8.52 -10.79 6.24
N PRO A 118 -8.67 -10.43 4.95
CA PRO A 118 -9.96 -10.44 4.26
C PRO A 118 -10.61 -11.82 4.26
N THR A 119 -11.92 -11.85 4.43
CA THR A 119 -12.73 -13.08 4.35
C THR A 119 -14.04 -12.81 3.60
N GLY A 120 -14.71 -13.89 3.16
CA GLY A 120 -15.98 -13.82 2.43
C GLY A 120 -15.92 -12.90 1.21
N LYS A 121 -16.99 -12.11 1.01
CA LYS A 121 -17.13 -11.21 -0.14
C LYS A 121 -15.95 -10.26 -0.37
N ILE A 122 -15.24 -9.88 0.69
CA ILE A 122 -14.08 -8.99 0.58
C ILE A 122 -12.89 -9.74 -0.05
N ALA A 123 -12.66 -10.98 0.38
CA ALA A 123 -11.61 -11.82 -0.21
C ALA A 123 -11.92 -12.12 -1.69
N ASP A 124 -13.19 -12.32 -2.02
CA ASP A 124 -13.62 -12.59 -3.40
C ASP A 124 -13.41 -11.39 -4.32
N VAL A 125 -13.76 -10.18 -3.88
CA VAL A 125 -13.51 -8.94 -4.63
C VAL A 125 -12.03 -8.69 -4.86
N LEU A 126 -11.20 -8.86 -3.82
CA LEU A 126 -9.76 -8.74 -3.96
C LEU A 126 -9.21 -9.77 -4.95
N ARG A 127 -9.62 -11.04 -4.84
CA ARG A 127 -9.21 -12.11 -5.77
C ARG A 127 -9.65 -11.83 -7.21
N ALA A 128 -10.85 -11.29 -7.39
CA ALA A 128 -11.38 -10.95 -8.70
C ALA A 128 -10.69 -9.73 -9.34
N GLY A 129 -10.05 -8.88 -8.53
CA GLY A 129 -9.43 -7.64 -9.00
C GLY A 129 -10.44 -6.60 -9.48
N LYS A 130 -11.72 -6.73 -9.11
CA LYS A 130 -12.79 -5.78 -9.41
C LYS A 130 -13.93 -5.88 -8.39
N TYR A 131 -14.61 -4.77 -8.15
CA TYR A 131 -15.90 -4.77 -7.46
C TYR A 131 -16.99 -5.40 -8.37
N PRO A 132 -18.04 -6.01 -7.79
CA PRO A 132 -19.14 -6.62 -8.56
C PRO A 132 -19.96 -5.60 -9.35
#